data_AF-A0A535HCB5-F1
#
_entry.id   AF-A0A535HCB5-F1
#
_cell.length_a   1.000
_cell.length_b   1.000
_cell.length_c   1.000
_cell.angle_alpha   90.00
_cell.angle_beta   90.00
_cell.angle_gamma   90.00
#
_symmetry.space_group_name_H-M   'P 1'
#
loop_
_entity.id
_entity.type
_entity.pdbx_description
1 polymer ?
#
loop_
_entity_poly.entity_id
_entity_poly.type
_entity_poly.pdbx_seq_one_letter_code
_entity_poly.pdbx_strand_id
1 'polypeptide(L)'
;MEKRGARLFQQGDGSGETNWNIVELDSRRQLRQKVNELIRLSYDSTTTTSEMRQQLLQSVAIFGNQLATRLVRSLQSDDQLKRQHIVWLLTLLDDKETIPLLQRMSQNERLCRPVRLSASLALAGMGATAESAAHYQREHSYAIG
;
A
#
# COMPACT_ATOMS: atom_id res chain seq x y z
N MET A 1 -48.47 36.16 43.46
CA MET A 1 -48.73 35.98 42.02
C MET A 1 -47.53 35.21 41.45
N GLU A 2 -47.70 33.92 41.16
CA GLU A 2 -47.78 33.34 39.79
C GLU A 2 -46.40 33.15 39.14
N LYS A 3 -46.04 32.09 38.43
CA LYS A 3 -46.44 30.67 38.27
C LYS A 3 -45.38 30.10 37.31
N ARG A 4 -44.91 28.88 37.57
CA ARG A 4 -44.49 27.82 36.60
C ARG A 4 -43.36 28.10 35.59
N GLY A 5 -42.47 27.11 35.47
CA GLY A 5 -41.68 26.93 34.25
C GLY A 5 -40.55 25.90 34.34
N ALA A 6 -40.88 24.63 34.63
CA ALA A 6 -39.94 23.52 34.48
C ALA A 6 -39.44 23.39 33.03
N ARG A 7 -38.12 23.28 32.85
CA ARG A 7 -37.42 22.60 31.73
C ARG A 7 -36.17 22.00 32.39
N LEU A 8 -36.07 20.73 32.72
CA LEU A 8 -36.18 19.55 31.86
C LEU A 8 -35.45 19.74 30.53
N PHE A 9 -34.12 19.72 30.59
CA PHE A 9 -33.31 19.24 29.48
C PHE A 9 -32.78 17.86 29.87
N GLN A 10 -33.51 16.83 29.46
CA GLN A 10 -32.92 15.55 29.11
C GLN A 10 -32.21 15.74 27.77
N GLN A 11 -30.91 15.48 27.73
CA GLN A 11 -30.11 15.11 26.55
C GLN A 11 -28.67 14.97 27.06
N GLY A 12 -28.01 13.83 27.04
CA GLY A 12 -28.33 12.50 26.59
C GLY A 12 -27.12 11.66 26.99
N ASP A 13 -27.38 10.44 27.43
CA ASP A 13 -26.38 9.41 27.64
C ASP A 13 -25.58 9.23 26.34
N GLY A 14 -24.33 9.69 26.34
CA GLY A 14 -23.38 9.61 25.23
C GLY A 14 -22.26 8.63 25.51
N SER A 15 -22.59 7.52 26.16
CA SER A 15 -21.77 6.31 26.14
C SER A 15 -21.64 5.84 24.69
N GLY A 16 -20.42 5.85 24.12
CA GLY A 16 -20.11 4.92 23.02
C GLY A 16 -19.33 5.40 21.78
N GLU A 17 -18.89 6.66 21.64
CA GLU A 17 -18.28 7.11 20.35
C GLU A 17 -16.75 7.25 20.32
N THR A 18 -16.04 6.95 21.40
CA THR A 18 -14.56 7.06 21.43
C THR A 18 -13.82 5.74 21.19
N ASN A 19 -14.53 4.61 21.13
CA ASN A 19 -13.91 3.28 21.07
C ASN A 19 -13.59 2.82 19.63
N TRP A 20 -14.35 3.29 18.64
CA TRP A 20 -14.16 2.92 17.23
C TRP A 20 -12.90 3.53 16.61
N ASN A 21 -12.44 4.67 17.14
CA ASN A 21 -11.26 5.36 16.58
C ASN A 21 -9.95 4.69 17.03
N ILE A 22 -9.90 4.12 18.25
CA ILE A 22 -8.66 3.59 18.85
C ILE A 22 -8.20 2.32 18.12
N VAL A 23 -9.11 1.38 17.84
CA VAL A 23 -8.78 0.12 17.17
C VAL A 23 -8.30 0.37 15.74
N GLU A 24 -8.99 1.25 14.99
CA GLU A 24 -8.61 1.57 13.61
C GLU A 24 -7.29 2.39 13.54
N LEU A 25 -7.06 3.28 14.50
CA LEU A 25 -5.79 4.00 14.65
C LEU A 25 -4.63 3.05 14.96
N ASP A 26 -4.86 2.05 15.81
CA ASP A 26 -3.85 1.06 16.16
C ASP A 26 -3.48 0.19 14.96
N SER A 27 -4.47 -0.32 14.21
CA SER A 27 -4.21 -1.07 12.97
C SER A 27 -3.42 -0.24 11.94
N ARG A 28 -3.73 1.05 11.78
CA ARG A 28 -2.97 1.97 10.91
C ARG A 28 -1.55 2.23 11.42
N ARG A 29 -1.33 2.21 12.73
CA ARG A 29 0.00 2.34 13.34
C ARG A 29 0.81 1.07 13.14
N GLN A 30 0.21 -0.09 13.41
CA GLN A 30 0.80 -1.41 13.18
C GLN A 30 1.20 -1.60 11.71
N LEU A 31 0.32 -1.25 10.76
CA LEU A 31 0.62 -1.31 9.34
C LEU A 31 1.85 -0.46 8.97
N ARG A 32 1.91 0.78 9.48
CA ARG A 32 3.06 1.67 9.25
C ARG A 32 4.35 1.11 9.85
N GLN A 33 4.27 0.56 11.06
CA GLN A 33 5.41 -0.07 11.71
C GLN A 33 5.89 -1.28 10.92
N LYS A 34 4.99 -2.16 10.49
CA LYS A 34 5.35 -3.35 9.70
C LYS A 34 5.96 -2.99 8.36
N VAL A 35 5.45 -1.98 7.66
CA VAL A 35 6.07 -1.47 6.41
C VAL A 35 7.48 -0.96 6.67
N ASN A 36 7.69 -0.18 7.74
CA ASN A 36 9.03 0.31 8.09
C ASN A 36 9.98 -0.83 8.49
N GLU A 37 9.47 -1.85 9.18
CA GLU A 37 10.22 -3.06 9.54
C GLU A 37 10.65 -3.84 8.30
N LEU A 38 9.74 -4.11 7.37
CA LEU A 38 10.05 -4.77 6.09
C LEU A 38 11.09 -4.00 5.29
N ILE A 39 10.94 -2.67 5.23
CA ILE A 39 11.93 -1.80 4.60
C ILE A 39 13.27 -1.94 5.33
N ARG A 40 13.31 -1.89 6.67
CA ARG A 40 14.54 -2.06 7.45
C ARG A 40 15.22 -3.41 7.20
N LEU A 41 14.45 -4.49 7.20
CA LEU A 41 14.94 -5.85 6.92
C LEU A 41 15.51 -5.96 5.51
N SER A 42 14.95 -5.25 4.53
CA SER A 42 15.48 -5.27 3.17
C SER A 42 16.86 -4.63 3.01
N TYR A 43 17.30 -3.80 3.96
CA TYR A 43 18.69 -3.31 4.01
C TYR A 43 19.64 -4.34 4.62
N ASP A 44 19.11 -5.29 5.38
CA ASP A 44 19.90 -6.27 6.08
C ASP A 44 20.29 -7.39 5.13
N SER A 45 21.60 -7.53 4.87
CA SER A 45 22.16 -8.53 3.98
C SER A 45 22.08 -9.96 4.52
N THR A 46 21.65 -10.16 5.77
CA THR A 46 21.47 -11.49 6.35
C THR A 46 20.14 -12.12 5.98
N THR A 47 19.14 -11.33 5.58
CA THR A 47 17.81 -11.87 5.26
C THR A 47 17.78 -12.37 3.83
N THR A 48 17.46 -13.65 3.65
CA THR A 48 17.33 -14.24 2.32
C THR A 48 16.08 -13.75 1.61
N THR A 49 16.09 -13.77 0.27
CA THR A 49 14.90 -13.43 -0.54
C THR A 49 13.69 -14.28 -0.18
N SER A 50 13.89 -15.56 0.16
CA SER A 50 12.83 -16.48 0.56
C SER A 50 12.19 -16.09 1.89
N GLU A 51 13.00 -15.72 2.89
CA GLU A 51 12.51 -15.24 4.19
C GLU A 51 11.76 -13.92 4.04
N MET A 52 12.29 -12.98 3.23
CA MET A 52 11.59 -11.73 2.94
C MET A 52 10.24 -11.97 2.26
N ARG A 53 10.17 -12.93 1.34
CA ARG A 53 8.90 -13.30 0.69
C ARG A 53 7.91 -13.87 1.69
N GLN A 54 8.35 -14.74 2.60
CA GLN A 54 7.49 -15.28 3.66
C GLN A 54 6.98 -14.18 4.60
N GLN A 55 7.85 -13.24 5.02
CA GLN A 55 7.47 -12.10 5.85
C GLN A 55 6.45 -11.19 5.14
N LEU A 56 6.61 -10.96 3.83
CA LEU A 56 5.65 -10.21 3.03
C LEU A 56 4.29 -10.91 2.97
N LEU A 57 4.25 -12.20 2.64
CA LEU A 57 3.01 -12.97 2.56
C LEU A 57 2.28 -13.02 3.91
N GLN A 58 3.01 -13.20 5.01
CA GLN A 58 2.43 -13.14 6.35
C GLN A 58 1.86 -11.75 6.65
N SER A 59 2.56 -10.68 6.26
CA SER A 59 2.09 -9.31 6.47
C SER A 59 0.83 -9.02 5.63
N VAL A 60 0.76 -9.54 4.40
CA VAL A 60 -0.44 -9.43 3.56
C VAL A 60 -1.59 -10.25 4.13
N ALA A 61 -1.34 -11.42 4.71
CA ALA A 61 -2.40 -12.19 5.38
C ALA A 61 -3.04 -11.41 6.56
N ILE A 62 -2.27 -10.54 7.23
CA ILE A 62 -2.74 -9.74 8.37
C ILE A 62 -3.40 -8.43 7.93
N PHE A 63 -2.77 -7.69 7.01
CA PHE A 63 -3.19 -6.32 6.64
C PHE A 63 -3.89 -6.23 5.27
N GLY A 64 -3.92 -7.32 4.51
CA GLY A 64 -4.45 -7.38 3.15
C GLY A 64 -3.77 -6.40 2.20
N ASN A 65 -4.55 -5.94 1.21
CA ASN A 65 -4.10 -5.00 0.16
C ASN A 65 -3.68 -3.62 0.71
N GLN A 66 -3.98 -3.33 1.98
CA GLN A 66 -3.54 -2.09 2.62
C GLN A 66 -2.01 -2.04 2.72
N LEU A 67 -1.35 -3.19 2.93
CA LEU A 67 0.11 -3.28 2.97
C LEU A 67 0.71 -2.87 1.63
N ALA A 68 0.25 -3.49 0.55
CA ALA A 68 0.75 -3.25 -0.80
C ALA A 68 0.50 -1.80 -1.22
N THR A 69 -0.70 -1.27 -0.97
CA THR A 69 -1.03 0.14 -1.20
C THR A 69 -0.12 1.08 -0.39
N ARG A 70 0.23 0.72 0.84
CA ARG A 70 1.11 1.52 1.70
C ARG A 70 2.57 1.47 1.23
N LEU A 71 3.04 0.34 0.71
CA LEU A 71 4.35 0.21 0.07
C LEU A 71 4.43 1.11 -1.17
N VAL A 72 3.43 1.09 -2.05
CA VAL A 72 3.34 1.98 -3.22
C VAL A 72 3.41 3.45 -2.80
N ARG A 73 2.66 3.86 -1.77
CA ARG A 73 2.73 5.23 -1.24
C ARG A 73 4.11 5.59 -0.68
N SER A 74 4.84 4.62 -0.14
CA SER A 74 6.18 4.84 0.41
C SER A 74 7.23 5.14 -0.67
N LEU A 75 6.95 4.85 -1.96
CA LEU A 75 7.83 5.24 -3.08
C LEU A 75 8.03 6.75 -3.21
N GLN A 76 7.17 7.56 -2.60
CA GLN A 76 7.32 9.02 -2.58
C GLN A 76 8.41 9.51 -1.60
N SER A 77 9.10 8.60 -0.92
CA SER A 77 10.25 8.92 -0.07
C SER A 77 11.35 9.66 -0.86
N ASP A 78 11.97 10.68 -0.25
CA ASP A 78 13.12 11.39 -0.83
C ASP A 78 14.40 10.55 -0.90
N ASP A 79 14.56 9.60 0.03
CA ASP A 79 15.72 8.70 0.07
C ASP A 79 15.73 7.70 -1.11
N GLN A 80 16.81 7.73 -1.90
CA GLN A 80 16.98 6.87 -3.07
C GLN A 80 17.13 5.38 -2.72
N LEU A 81 17.93 5.04 -1.71
CA LEU A 81 18.11 3.65 -1.29
C LEU A 81 16.78 3.09 -0.81
N LYS A 82 16.05 3.84 0.01
CA LYS A 82 14.72 3.45 0.47
C LYS A 82 13.76 3.18 -0.67
N ARG A 83 13.74 4.03 -1.70
CA ARG A 83 12.92 3.78 -2.89
C ARG A 83 13.32 2.48 -3.61
N GLN A 84 14.61 2.21 -3.77
CA GLN A 84 15.07 0.97 -4.41
C GLN A 84 14.62 -0.28 -3.65
N HIS A 85 14.76 -0.26 -2.32
CA HIS A 85 14.27 -1.34 -1.46
C HIS A 85 12.76 -1.51 -1.55
N ILE A 86 11.98 -0.43 -1.57
CA ILE A 86 10.53 -0.50 -1.76
C ILE A 86 10.17 -1.09 -3.12
N VAL A 87 10.87 -0.71 -4.20
CA VAL A 87 10.68 -1.30 -5.52
C VAL A 87 10.94 -2.80 -5.48
N TRP A 88 12.05 -3.23 -4.86
CA TRP A 88 12.37 -4.64 -4.71
C TRP A 88 11.29 -5.41 -3.93
N LEU A 89 10.80 -4.86 -2.81
CA LEU A 89 9.70 -5.45 -2.03
C LEU A 89 8.40 -5.58 -2.85
N LEU A 90 8.05 -4.56 -3.64
CA LEU A 90 6.88 -4.60 -4.52
C LEU A 90 7.00 -5.67 -5.60
N THR A 91 8.18 -5.79 -6.22
CA THR A 91 8.47 -6.84 -7.19
C THR A 91 8.40 -8.24 -6.57
N LEU A 92 8.89 -8.40 -5.34
CA LEU A 92 8.84 -9.68 -4.63
C LEU A 92 7.42 -10.07 -4.21
N LEU A 93 6.61 -9.07 -3.84
CA LEU A 93 5.21 -9.26 -3.49
C LEU A 93 4.36 -9.62 -4.72
N ASP A 94 4.67 -9.05 -5.88
CA ASP A 94 3.98 -9.25 -7.17
C ASP A 94 2.44 -9.12 -7.11
N ASP A 95 1.94 -8.24 -6.24
CA ASP A 95 0.51 -8.00 -6.06
C ASP A 95 -0.10 -7.22 -7.23
N LYS A 96 -0.93 -7.91 -8.04
CA LYS A 96 -1.55 -7.35 -9.24
C LYS A 96 -2.48 -6.17 -8.96
N GLU A 97 -3.02 -6.08 -7.75
CA GLU A 97 -3.88 -4.96 -7.32
C GLU A 97 -3.10 -3.63 -7.24
N THR A 98 -1.77 -3.68 -7.12
CA THR A 98 -0.92 -2.48 -7.08
C THR A 98 -0.61 -1.89 -8.45
N ILE A 99 -0.77 -2.67 -9.53
CA ILE A 99 -0.48 -2.25 -10.91
C ILE A 99 -1.17 -0.94 -11.29
N PRO A 100 -2.50 -0.76 -11.12
CA PRO A 100 -3.16 0.49 -11.51
C PRO A 100 -2.65 1.70 -10.71
N LEU A 101 -2.26 1.51 -9.44
CA LEU A 101 -1.70 2.58 -8.62
C LEU A 101 -0.31 2.98 -9.12
N LEU A 102 0.54 1.99 -9.43
CA LEU A 102 1.87 2.21 -9.96
C LEU A 102 1.84 2.85 -11.36
N GLN A 103 0.91 2.46 -12.23
CA GLN A 103 0.71 3.07 -13.54
C GLN A 103 0.29 4.55 -13.43
N ARG A 104 -0.65 4.85 -12.52
CA ARG A 104 -1.02 6.25 -12.25
C ARG A 104 0.18 7.04 -11.72
N MET A 105 0.99 6.44 -10.85
CA MET A 105 2.18 7.12 -10.31
C MET A 105 3.25 7.35 -11.38
N SER A 106 3.51 6.41 -12.28
CA SER A 106 4.53 6.57 -13.33
C SER A 106 4.15 7.66 -14.35
N GLN A 107 2.86 7.80 -14.65
CA GLN A 107 2.35 8.79 -15.60
C GLN A 107 2.06 10.17 -14.97
N ASN A 108 2.05 10.28 -13.65
CA ASN A 108 1.71 11.53 -12.98
C ASN A 108 2.86 12.54 -13.02
N GLU A 109 2.79 13.51 -13.93
CA GLU A 109 3.79 14.55 -14.13
C GLU A 109 4.04 15.44 -12.92
N ARG A 110 3.09 15.51 -11.97
CA ARG A 110 3.25 16.28 -10.72
C ARG A 110 4.23 15.62 -9.76
N LEU A 111 4.53 14.33 -9.94
CA LEU A 111 5.51 13.62 -9.14
C LEU A 111 6.93 13.83 -9.68
N CYS A 112 7.88 13.90 -8.76
CA CYS A 112 9.30 13.99 -9.08
C CYS A 112 9.72 12.85 -10.01
N ARG A 113 10.59 13.16 -10.98
CA ARG A 113 11.10 12.19 -11.96
C ARG A 113 11.62 10.89 -11.32
N PRO A 114 12.38 10.91 -10.20
CA PRO A 114 12.85 9.67 -9.57
C PRO A 114 11.70 8.77 -9.08
N VAL A 115 10.63 9.35 -8.52
CA VAL A 115 9.47 8.59 -8.02
C VAL A 115 8.73 7.92 -9.17
N ARG A 116 8.53 8.65 -10.28
CA ARG A 116 7.94 8.10 -11.51
C ARG A 116 8.75 6.93 -12.06
N LEU A 117 10.07 7.08 -12.13
CA LEU A 117 10.96 6.03 -12.58
C LEU A 117 10.93 4.80 -11.66
N SER A 118 10.91 4.99 -10.34
CA SER A 118 10.75 3.88 -9.39
C SER A 118 9.43 3.14 -9.58
N ALA A 119 8.32 3.84 -9.84
CA ALA A 119 7.04 3.21 -10.14
C ALA A 119 7.08 2.41 -11.45
N SER A 120 7.68 2.96 -12.52
CA SER A 120 7.90 2.24 -13.78
C SER A 120 8.79 1.01 -13.60
N LEU A 121 9.82 1.09 -12.76
CA LEU A 121 10.72 -0.02 -12.48
C LEU A 121 10.02 -1.14 -11.72
N ALA A 122 9.16 -0.81 -10.74
CA ALA A 122 8.34 -1.80 -10.06
C ALA A 122 7.39 -2.50 -11.04
N LEU A 123 6.72 -1.76 -11.91
CA LEU A 123 5.87 -2.34 -12.96
C LEU A 123 6.65 -3.29 -13.88
N ALA A 124 7.85 -2.90 -14.29
CA ALA A 124 8.72 -3.73 -15.10
C ALA A 124 9.15 -5.01 -14.36
N GLY A 125 9.53 -4.89 -13.09
CA GLY A 125 9.89 -6.03 -12.25
C GLY A 125 8.75 -7.03 -12.05
N MET A 126 7.51 -6.54 -11.99
CA MET A 126 6.29 -7.36 -11.89
C MET A 126 5.81 -7.93 -13.24
N GLY A 127 6.52 -7.63 -14.34
CA GLY A 127 6.09 -8.00 -15.69
C GLY A 127 4.78 -7.33 -16.12
N ALA A 128 4.42 -6.20 -15.52
CA ALA A 128 3.18 -5.46 -15.73
C ALA A 128 3.40 -4.19 -16.57
N THR A 129 4.22 -4.29 -17.62
CA THR A 129 4.43 -3.20 -18.57
C THR A 129 3.35 -3.21 -19.66
N ALA A 130 3.19 -2.08 -20.35
CA ALA A 130 2.28 -2.00 -21.49
C ALA A 130 2.67 -3.00 -22.61
N GLU A 131 3.97 -3.30 -22.73
CA GLU A 131 4.51 -4.25 -23.70
C GLU A 131 4.16 -5.70 -23.38
N SER A 132 4.22 -6.10 -22.10
CA SER A 132 3.82 -7.46 -21.70
C SER A 132 2.32 -7.69 -21.88
N ALA A 133 1.48 -6.69 -21.57
CA ALA A 133 0.04 -6.75 -21.84
C ALA A 133 -0.28 -6.88 -23.34
N ALA A 134 0.48 -6.19 -24.20
CA ALA A 134 0.32 -6.26 -25.65
C ALA A 134 0.80 -7.59 -26.27
N HIS A 135 1.80 -8.24 -25.67
CA HIS A 135 2.30 -9.54 -26.12
C HIS A 135 1.28 -10.66 -25.90
N TYR A 136 0.61 -10.70 -24.74
CA TYR A 136 -0.44 -11.69 -24.48
C TYR A 136 -1.65 -11.51 -25.41
N GLN A 137 -2.06 -10.29 -25.75
CA GLN A 137 -3.16 -10.08 -26.70
C GLN A 137 -2.82 -10.53 -28.13
N ARG A 138 -1.55 -10.45 -28.53
CA ARG A 138 -1.08 -10.88 -29.84
C ARG A 138 -1.07 -12.42 -29.97
N GLU A 139 -0.69 -13.16 -28.94
CA GLU A 139 -0.68 -14.63 -29.00
C GLU A 139 -2.09 -15.24 -29.11
N HIS A 140 -3.09 -14.64 -28.45
CA HIS A 140 -4.48 -15.12 -28.54
C HIS A 140 -5.16 -14.81 -29.87
N SER A 141 -4.59 -13.91 -30.69
CA SER A 141 -5.16 -13.54 -32.00
C SER A 141 -4.60 -14.37 -33.17
N TYR A 142 -3.62 -15.25 -32.95
CA TYR A 142 -3.08 -16.16 -33.98
C TYR A 142 -3.50 -17.63 -33.82
N ALA A 143 -4.34 -17.97 -32.84
CA ALA A 143 -4.79 -19.35 -32.58
C ALA A 143 -6.14 -19.73 -33.25
N ILE A 144 -6.64 -18.93 -34.19
CA ILE A 144 -7.78 -19.31 -35.04
C ILE A 144 -7.39 -19.09 -36.50
N GLY A 145 -6.89 -20.16 -37.11
CA GLY A 145 -6.61 -20.30 -38.54
C GLY A 145 -6.69 -21.77 -38.91
#